data_AF-A0A7J6MHJ2-F1
#
_entry.id   AF-A0A7J6MHJ2-F1
#
_cell.length_a   1.000
_cell.length_b   1.000
_cell.length_c   1.000
_cell.angle_alpha   90.00
_cell.angle_beta   90.00
_cell.angle_gamma   90.00
#
_symmetry.space_group_name_H-M   'P 1'
#
loop_
_entity.id
_entity.type
_entity.pdbx_description
1 polymer ?
#
loop_
_entity_poly.entity_id
_entity_poly.type
_entity_poly.pdbx_seq_one_letter_code
_entity_poly.pdbx_strand_id
1 'polypeptide(L)'
;MRFLVDALVATLVAADSACTAKDKTIMANDHFPGVLWQCSKDALAFPKLIIPTCLNTDCGLSKGCGECFGDFGQCGLQCVNQCLKTPSSDDCRTCMDKHGCNKPLLKCTGLDKLFPAPTKKYSKCL
;
A
#
# COMPACT_ATOMS: atom_id res chain seq x y z
N MET A 1 33.84 40.05 6.55
CA MET A 1 32.49 40.48 6.13
C MET A 1 31.53 39.36 6.51
N ARG A 2 30.78 39.56 7.60
CA ARG A 2 29.76 38.63 8.10
C ARG A 2 28.59 38.65 7.12
N PHE A 3 28.24 37.52 6.53
CA PHE A 3 26.91 37.33 5.95
C PHE A 3 26.22 36.17 6.67
N LEU A 4 25.43 36.58 7.67
CA LEU A 4 24.29 35.85 8.18
C LEU A 4 23.24 35.80 7.06
N VAL A 5 22.89 34.61 6.60
CA VAL A 5 21.57 34.36 6.03
C VAL A 5 21.08 33.03 6.58
N ASP A 6 20.36 33.12 7.69
CA ASP A 6 19.40 32.13 8.12
C ASP A 6 18.36 31.94 7.00
N ALA A 7 18.43 30.80 6.34
CA ALA A 7 17.30 30.23 5.63
C ALA A 7 17.36 28.73 5.85
N LEU A 8 16.54 28.30 6.80
CA LEU A 8 16.12 26.93 7.06
C LEU A 8 16.27 26.07 5.80
N VAL A 9 17.28 25.21 5.78
CA VAL A 9 17.35 24.10 4.81
C VAL A 9 16.24 23.15 5.23
N ALA A 10 15.00 23.46 4.82
CA ALA A 10 13.95 22.47 4.70
C ALA A 10 14.47 21.51 3.64
N THR A 11 15.12 20.45 4.12
CA THR A 11 15.56 19.31 3.34
C THR A 11 14.42 18.89 2.42
N LEU A 12 14.53 19.25 1.15
CA LEU A 12 13.87 18.55 0.06
C LEU A 12 14.50 17.15 0.00
N VAL A 13 14.11 16.29 0.94
CA VAL A 13 14.27 14.85 0.75
C VAL A 13 13.29 14.50 -0.36
N ALA A 14 13.84 14.00 -1.47
CA ALA A 14 13.10 13.57 -2.64
C ALA A 14 11.84 12.79 -2.25
N ALA A 15 10.70 13.18 -2.82
CA ALA A 15 9.49 12.40 -2.79
C ALA A 15 9.66 11.17 -3.71
N ASP A 16 10.49 10.22 -3.31
CA ASP A 16 10.67 8.96 -4.04
C ASP A 16 9.53 7.96 -3.77
N SER A 17 8.70 8.22 -2.74
CA SER A 17 7.49 7.45 -2.41
C SER A 17 6.26 8.34 -2.26
N ALA A 18 5.10 7.86 -2.72
CA ALA A 18 3.80 8.52 -2.57
C ALA A 18 3.23 8.43 -1.14
N CYS A 19 3.74 7.52 -0.31
CA CYS A 19 3.35 7.41 1.10
C CYS A 19 4.19 8.32 2.00
N THR A 20 3.51 9.03 2.89
CA THR A 20 4.09 9.89 3.92
C THR A 20 4.57 9.10 5.14
N ALA A 21 5.29 9.75 6.07
CA ALA A 21 5.66 9.12 7.35
C ALA A 21 4.44 8.69 8.18
N LYS A 22 3.34 9.45 8.12
CA LYS A 22 2.08 9.09 8.77
C LYS A 22 1.49 7.82 8.18
N ASP A 23 1.50 7.70 6.85
CA ASP A 23 1.05 6.49 6.15
C ASP A 23 1.85 5.27 6.57
N LYS A 24 3.17 5.39 6.68
CA LYS A 24 4.04 4.30 7.16
C LYS A 24 3.72 3.88 8.60
N THR A 25 3.32 4.82 9.45
CA THR A 25 2.87 4.52 10.83
C THR A 25 1.55 3.72 10.81
N ILE A 26 0.60 4.10 9.94
CA ILE A 26 -0.65 3.36 9.74
C ILE A 26 -0.36 1.94 9.23
N MET A 27 0.52 1.81 8.24
CA MET A 27 0.88 0.51 7.64
C MET A 27 1.65 -0.42 8.59
N ALA A 28 2.31 0.13 9.62
CA ALA A 28 3.00 -0.65 10.63
C ALA A 28 2.06 -1.28 11.68
N ASN A 29 0.79 -0.86 11.73
CA ASN A 29 -0.23 -1.45 12.59
C ASN A 29 -0.57 -2.89 12.11
N ASP A 30 -0.77 -3.81 13.05
CA ASP A 30 -1.02 -5.23 12.78
C ASP A 30 -2.40 -5.49 12.14
N HIS A 31 -3.34 -4.56 12.26
CA HIS A 31 -4.64 -4.62 11.60
C HIS A 31 -4.54 -4.28 10.11
N PHE A 32 -3.55 -3.48 9.68
CA PHE A 32 -3.45 -2.96 8.31
C PHE A 32 -3.48 -4.05 7.23
N PRO A 33 -2.72 -5.15 7.32
CA PRO A 33 -2.80 -6.23 6.33
C PRO A 33 -4.20 -6.85 6.21
N GLY A 34 -4.94 -6.92 7.33
CA GLY A 34 -6.30 -7.45 7.35
C GLY A 34 -7.32 -6.49 6.74
N VAL A 35 -7.17 -5.18 6.96
CA VAL A 35 -8.01 -4.16 6.30
C VAL A 35 -7.71 -4.10 4.80
N LEU A 36 -6.43 -4.09 4.41
CA LEU A 36 -6.02 -4.14 3.00
C LEU A 36 -6.61 -5.36 2.29
N TRP A 37 -6.64 -6.52 2.95
CA TRP A 37 -7.30 -7.71 2.42
C TRP A 37 -8.80 -7.49 2.21
N GLN A 38 -9.50 -6.91 3.19
CA GLN A 38 -10.93 -6.65 3.07
C GLN A 38 -11.23 -5.66 1.92
N CYS A 39 -10.49 -4.54 1.85
CA CYS A 39 -10.59 -3.58 0.75
C CYS A 39 -10.33 -4.23 -0.62
N SER A 40 -9.34 -5.12 -0.72
CA SER A 40 -9.02 -5.81 -1.96
C SER A 40 -10.11 -6.78 -2.39
N LYS A 41 -10.79 -7.43 -1.44
CA LYS A 41 -11.93 -8.28 -1.74
C LYS A 41 -13.13 -7.50 -2.25
N ASP A 42 -13.43 -6.36 -1.63
CA ASP A 42 -14.58 -5.53 -1.98
C ASP A 42 -14.38 -4.81 -3.31
N ALA A 43 -13.12 -4.63 -3.71
CA ALA A 43 -12.77 -3.99 -4.96
C ALA A 43 -13.16 -4.77 -6.22
N LEU A 44 -13.23 -6.11 -6.16
CA LEU A 44 -13.56 -6.97 -7.30
C LEU A 44 -12.80 -6.56 -8.58
N ALA A 45 -13.53 -6.10 -9.62
CA ALA A 45 -12.97 -5.68 -10.90
C ALA A 45 -12.47 -4.21 -10.93
N PHE A 46 -12.60 -3.46 -9.83
CA PHE A 46 -12.31 -2.02 -9.75
C PHE A 46 -11.28 -1.65 -8.65
N PRO A 47 -10.11 -2.32 -8.57
CA PRO A 47 -9.10 -2.08 -7.53
C PRO A 47 -8.59 -0.65 -7.49
N LYS A 48 -8.40 0.02 -8.63
CA LYS A 48 -7.96 1.43 -8.66
C LYS A 48 -8.93 2.42 -8.05
N LEU A 49 -10.23 2.09 -7.99
CA LEU A 49 -11.25 2.99 -7.45
C LEU A 49 -11.55 2.67 -5.99
N ILE A 50 -11.72 1.38 -5.69
CA ILE A 50 -12.24 0.94 -4.39
C ILE A 50 -11.14 0.87 -3.34
N ILE A 51 -9.96 0.32 -3.66
CA ILE A 51 -8.90 0.13 -2.66
C ILE A 51 -8.42 1.46 -2.07
N PRO A 52 -8.10 2.51 -2.86
CA PRO A 52 -7.66 3.79 -2.30
C PRO A 52 -8.72 4.43 -1.40
N THR A 53 -9.98 4.38 -1.83
CA THR A 53 -11.12 4.95 -1.08
C THR A 53 -11.36 4.21 0.24
N CYS A 54 -11.33 2.87 0.19
CA CYS A 54 -11.49 2.01 1.36
C CYS A 54 -10.37 2.25 2.38
N LEU A 55 -9.11 2.24 1.94
CA LEU A 55 -7.96 2.48 2.81
C LEU A 55 -7.92 3.90 3.39
N ASN A 56 -8.39 4.89 2.64
CA ASN A 56 -8.55 6.24 3.17
C ASN A 56 -9.62 6.28 4.27
N THR A 57 -10.77 5.64 4.04
CA THR A 57 -11.91 5.63 4.98
C THR A 57 -11.60 4.85 6.26
N ASP A 58 -11.01 3.66 6.13
CA ASP A 58 -10.88 2.71 7.24
C ASP A 58 -9.55 2.81 7.99
N CYS A 59 -8.54 3.47 7.39
CA CYS A 59 -7.22 3.62 7.98
C CYS A 59 -6.69 5.07 7.96
N GLY A 60 -7.30 5.99 7.21
CA GLY A 60 -6.83 7.36 7.09
C GLY A 60 -5.58 7.51 6.23
N LEU A 61 -5.31 6.56 5.32
CA LEU A 61 -4.19 6.66 4.37
C LEU A 61 -4.35 7.89 3.47
N SER A 62 -3.24 8.54 3.16
CA SER A 62 -3.21 9.61 2.15
C SER A 62 -3.64 9.09 0.78
N LYS A 63 -4.21 9.98 -0.04
CA LYS A 63 -4.70 9.63 -1.39
C LYS A 63 -3.61 8.97 -2.25
N GLY A 64 -2.42 9.59 -2.31
CA GLY A 64 -1.29 9.05 -3.09
C GLY A 64 -0.83 7.68 -2.59
N CYS A 65 -0.81 7.46 -1.28
CA CYS A 65 -0.46 6.15 -0.73
C CYS A 65 -1.54 5.09 -1.05
N GLY A 66 -2.82 5.43 -0.93
CA GLY A 66 -3.93 4.56 -1.30
C GLY A 66 -3.88 4.15 -2.77
N GLU A 67 -3.53 5.07 -3.67
CA GLU A 67 -3.37 4.82 -5.11
C GLU A 67 -2.30 3.75 -5.40
N CYS A 68 -1.20 3.70 -4.65
CA CYS A 68 -0.21 2.62 -4.77
C CYS A 68 -0.84 1.23 -4.58
N PHE A 69 -1.75 1.10 -3.62
CA PHE A 69 -2.45 -0.16 -3.35
C PHE A 69 -3.52 -0.46 -4.39
N GLY A 70 -4.19 0.57 -4.93
CA GLY A 70 -5.10 0.44 -6.06
C GLY A 70 -4.40 -0.08 -7.32
N ASP A 71 -3.22 0.47 -7.63
CA ASP A 71 -2.40 0.01 -8.76
C ASP A 71 -1.87 -1.41 -8.53
N PHE A 72 -1.46 -1.74 -7.30
CA PHE A 72 -1.07 -3.10 -6.94
C PHE A 72 -2.22 -4.10 -7.11
N GLY A 73 -3.42 -3.77 -6.63
CA GLY A 73 -4.62 -4.59 -6.82
C GLY A 73 -4.99 -4.73 -8.30
N GLN A 74 -4.84 -3.67 -9.09
CA GLN A 74 -5.06 -3.72 -10.54
C GLN A 74 -4.08 -4.67 -11.22
N CYS A 75 -2.80 -4.60 -10.87
CA CYS A 75 -1.80 -5.54 -11.36
C CYS A 75 -2.21 -6.98 -10.97
N GLY A 76 -2.72 -7.18 -9.77
CA GLY A 76 -3.11 -8.50 -9.27
C GLY A 76 -4.35 -9.13 -9.91
N LEU A 77 -5.12 -8.42 -10.75
CA LEU A 77 -6.28 -9.01 -11.43
C LEU A 77 -5.92 -10.21 -12.32
N GLN A 78 -4.71 -10.23 -12.89
CA GLN A 78 -4.21 -11.38 -13.65
C GLN A 78 -3.93 -12.62 -12.78
N CYS A 79 -3.87 -12.45 -11.46
CA CYS A 79 -3.66 -13.48 -10.45
C CYS A 79 -4.92 -13.79 -9.64
N VAL A 80 -6.09 -13.30 -10.06
CA VAL A 80 -7.33 -13.41 -9.27
C VAL A 80 -7.66 -14.87 -8.93
N ASN A 81 -7.41 -15.82 -9.83
CA ASN A 81 -7.71 -17.23 -9.58
C ASN A 81 -6.90 -17.79 -8.40
N GLN A 82 -5.64 -17.37 -8.26
CA GLN A 82 -4.74 -17.75 -7.18
C GLN A 82 -5.01 -16.96 -5.89
N CYS A 83 -5.44 -15.70 -6.03
CA CYS A 83 -5.54 -14.75 -4.93
C CYS A 83 -6.95 -14.60 -4.32
N LEU A 84 -8.02 -15.00 -5.02
CA LEU A 84 -9.40 -14.75 -4.58
C LEU A 84 -9.76 -15.47 -3.28
N LYS A 85 -9.32 -16.73 -3.13
CA LYS A 85 -9.61 -17.55 -1.94
C LYS A 85 -8.65 -17.26 -0.80
N THR A 86 -7.37 -17.14 -1.12
CA THR A 86 -6.30 -16.97 -0.12
C THR A 86 -5.24 -16.05 -0.71
N PRO A 87 -5.40 -14.71 -0.59
CA PRO A 87 -4.45 -13.75 -1.18
C PRO A 87 -3.07 -13.78 -0.51
N SER A 88 -2.95 -14.50 0.59
CA SER A 88 -1.68 -14.79 1.26
C SER A 88 -1.00 -16.08 0.82
N SER A 89 -1.64 -16.90 -0.02
CA SER A 89 -1.10 -18.19 -0.45
C SER A 89 0.20 -18.02 -1.23
N ASP A 90 1.04 -19.05 -1.18
CA ASP A 90 2.27 -19.07 -1.96
C ASP A 90 1.99 -18.99 -3.47
N ASP A 91 0.88 -19.58 -3.94
CA ASP A 91 0.44 -19.48 -5.33
C ASP A 91 0.10 -18.05 -5.74
N CYS A 92 -0.63 -17.33 -4.89
CA CYS A 92 -0.94 -15.92 -5.13
C CYS A 92 0.35 -15.10 -5.15
N ARG A 93 1.22 -15.26 -4.14
CA ARG A 93 2.49 -14.54 -4.04
C ARG A 93 3.39 -14.81 -5.25
N THR A 94 3.48 -16.06 -5.68
CA THR A 94 4.26 -16.48 -6.85
C THR A 94 3.71 -15.86 -8.12
N CYS A 95 2.38 -15.81 -8.30
CA CYS A 95 1.78 -15.14 -9.43
C CYS A 95 2.07 -13.63 -9.43
N MET A 96 1.86 -12.96 -8.29
CA MET A 96 2.11 -11.52 -8.15
C MET A 96 3.59 -11.17 -8.43
N ASP A 97 4.52 -12.02 -7.99
CA ASP A 97 5.94 -11.85 -8.24
C ASP A 97 6.30 -12.08 -9.72
N LYS A 98 5.81 -13.17 -10.32
CA LYS A 98 5.98 -13.48 -11.73
C LYS A 98 5.50 -12.36 -12.65
N HIS A 99 4.38 -11.71 -12.29
CA HIS A 99 3.82 -10.60 -13.04
C HIS A 99 4.41 -9.23 -12.65
N GLY A 100 5.41 -9.21 -11.76
CA GLY A 100 6.14 -8.00 -11.40
C GLY A 100 5.33 -6.98 -10.61
N CYS A 101 4.26 -7.39 -9.91
CA CYS A 101 3.38 -6.48 -9.18
C CYS A 101 4.03 -5.93 -7.89
N ASN A 102 4.95 -6.68 -7.29
CA ASN A 102 5.55 -6.35 -5.98
C ASN A 102 6.49 -5.14 -6.05
N LYS A 103 7.36 -5.08 -7.06
CA LYS A 103 8.37 -4.02 -7.20
C LYS A 103 7.78 -2.61 -7.36
N PRO A 104 6.74 -2.40 -8.20
CA PRO A 104 6.03 -1.11 -8.27
C PRO A 104 5.41 -0.69 -6.93
N LEU A 105 4.82 -1.63 -6.18
CA LEU A 105 4.23 -1.34 -4.87
C LEU A 105 5.31 -0.85 -3.89
N LEU A 106 6.42 -1.57 -3.76
CA LEU A 106 7.51 -1.19 -2.84
C LEU A 106 8.10 0.16 -3.20
N LYS A 107 8.30 0.43 -4.50
CA LYS A 107 8.76 1.74 -4.97
C LYS A 107 7.76 2.85 -4.64
N CYS A 108 6.47 2.64 -4.95
CA CYS A 108 5.42 3.64 -4.73
C CYS A 108 5.23 3.95 -3.24
N THR A 109 5.24 2.92 -2.39
CA THR A 109 5.01 3.07 -0.94
C THR A 109 6.26 3.44 -0.16
N GLY A 110 7.45 3.22 -0.72
CA GLY A 110 8.72 3.36 -0.01
C GLY A 110 8.85 2.38 1.16
N LEU A 111 8.26 1.18 1.02
CA LEU A 111 8.42 0.07 1.95
C LEU A 111 9.61 -0.80 1.52
N ASP A 112 10.35 -1.32 2.48
CA ASP A 112 11.50 -2.18 2.22
C ASP A 112 11.08 -3.62 1.89
N LYS A 113 9.90 -4.04 2.35
CA LYS A 113 9.37 -5.39 2.16
C LYS A 113 7.85 -5.41 2.12
N LEU A 114 7.30 -6.47 1.53
CA LEU A 114 5.86 -6.73 1.52
C LEU A 114 5.35 -7.10 2.92
N PHE A 115 4.06 -6.87 3.13
CA PHE A 115 3.37 -7.26 4.35
C PHE A 115 3.35 -8.79 4.53
N PRO A 116 3.41 -9.27 5.79
CA PRO A 116 3.11 -10.66 6.07
C PRO A 116 1.66 -10.99 5.66
N ALA A 117 1.36 -12.27 5.55
CA ALA A 117 0.00 -12.74 5.35
C ALA A 117 -0.91 -12.20 6.47
N PRO A 118 -2.09 -11.60 6.17
CA PRO A 118 -3.04 -11.27 7.21
C PRO A 118 -3.47 -12.55 7.93
N THR A 119 -3.40 -12.56 9.25
CA THR A 119 -3.85 -13.68 10.10
C THR A 119 -5.32 -13.54 10.51
N LYS A 120 -5.88 -12.33 10.39
CA LYS A 120 -7.26 -11.97 10.73
C LYS A 120 -7.79 -10.91 9.75
N LYS A 121 -9.12 -10.84 9.61
CA LYS A 121 -9.80 -9.74 8.91
C LYS A 121 -10.08 -8.62 9.91
N TYR A 122 -9.89 -7.39 9.46
CA TYR A 122 -10.22 -6.19 10.22
C TYR A 122 -11.04 -5.27 9.33
N SER A 123 -11.97 -4.53 9.93
CA SER A 123 -12.77 -3.51 9.23
C SER A 123 -12.17 -2.12 9.37
N LYS A 124 -11.22 -1.89 10.30
CA LYS A 124 -10.53 -0.61 10.53
C LYS A 124 -9.13 -0.82 11.09
N CYS A 125 -8.24 0.14 10.82
CA CYS A 125 -6.86 0.10 11.33
C CYS A 125 -6.73 0.56 12.80
N LEU A 126 -7.76 1.19 13.36
CA LEU A 126 -7.83 1.69 14.74
C LEU A 126 -9.24 1.49 15.30
#